data_AF-A0AB36I8D0-F1
#
_entry.id   AF-A0AB36I8D0-F1
#
_cell.length_a   1.000
_cell.length_b   1.000
_cell.length_c   1.000
_cell.angle_alpha   90.00
_cell.angle_beta   90.00
_cell.angle_gamma   90.00
#
_symmetry.space_group_name_H-M   'P 1'
#
loop_
_entity.id
_entity.type
_entity.pdbx_description
1 polymer ?
#
loop_
_entity_poly.entity_id
_entity_poly.type
_entity_poly.pdbx_seq_one_letter_code
_entity_poly.pdbx_strand_id
1 'polypeptide(L)'
;MLHPSLTELADAAPLAQDFATVRGVLKESLDLLGNALNHGEDPAELAGWLSQVITDVLHSPGLDAHVVLTGPVGRGDALPTSPVRWLAVVDSQEDPNEKISALLTEVGFIAEPIGAATREEWEQRARAGEDPEVYLDAGTWVAAIAEVDDKALLQDALSSRPPAVETYEGLPSLDMVVNIRENLMIPTVKIARWAAHKAGSLAPTTAQRLVDARGVLTNDEVDALTQVWTSALSLQSKRWMDHIHDQETTAWELPALQRATFGASARLLSEVLRSVEAREIDTK
;
A
#
# COMPACT_ATOMS: atom_id res chain seq x y z
N MET A 1 7.27 -6.17 -18.37
CA MET A 1 8.25 -5.27 -19.06
C MET A 1 7.49 -4.01 -19.35
N LEU A 2 7.83 -2.92 -18.66
CA LEU A 2 7.12 -1.65 -18.74
C LEU A 2 7.33 -0.99 -20.11
N HIS A 3 6.33 -0.22 -20.54
CA HIS A 3 6.43 0.60 -21.75
C HIS A 3 7.58 1.64 -21.64
N PRO A 4 8.31 1.96 -22.72
CA PRO A 4 9.46 2.87 -22.66
C PRO A 4 9.18 4.22 -21.99
N SER A 5 8.00 4.81 -22.20
CA SER A 5 7.61 6.08 -21.56
C SER A 5 7.55 6.00 -20.04
N LEU A 6 7.15 4.84 -19.48
CA LEU A 6 7.14 4.63 -18.03
C LEU A 6 8.56 4.60 -17.48
N THR A 7 9.46 3.91 -18.19
CA THR A 7 10.89 3.84 -17.85
C THR A 7 11.56 5.22 -17.96
N GLU A 8 11.30 5.97 -19.04
CA GLU A 8 11.84 7.31 -19.25
C GLU A 8 11.40 8.29 -18.13
N LEU A 9 10.13 8.26 -17.73
CA LEU A 9 9.66 9.10 -16.62
C LEU A 9 10.29 8.69 -15.29
N ALA A 10 10.42 7.38 -15.03
CA ALA A 10 11.07 6.88 -13.82
C ALA A 10 12.55 7.29 -13.73
N ASP A 11 13.29 7.22 -14.84
CA ASP A 11 14.68 7.66 -14.91
C ASP A 11 14.83 9.18 -14.72
N ALA A 12 13.84 9.96 -15.16
CA ALA A 12 13.83 11.41 -15.03
C ALA A 12 13.39 11.91 -13.64
N ALA A 13 12.51 11.16 -12.94
CA ALA A 13 11.93 11.53 -11.66
C ALA A 13 12.95 11.98 -10.59
N PRO A 14 14.03 11.23 -10.29
CA PRO A 14 14.99 11.63 -9.25
C PRO A 14 15.85 12.84 -9.66
N LEU A 15 15.85 13.22 -10.94
CA LEU A 15 16.68 14.28 -11.49
C LEU A 15 15.98 15.64 -11.53
N ALA A 16 14.71 15.74 -11.11
CA ALA A 16 13.97 16.99 -11.11
C ALA A 16 14.69 18.07 -10.27
N GLN A 17 15.00 19.22 -10.89
CA GLN A 17 15.82 20.29 -10.29
C GLN A 17 15.00 21.44 -9.70
N ASP A 18 13.71 21.51 -10.02
CA ASP A 18 12.83 22.57 -9.54
C ASP A 18 11.41 22.05 -9.27
N PHE A 19 10.67 22.83 -8.48
CA PHE A 19 9.33 22.49 -8.04
C PHE A 19 8.33 22.32 -9.20
N ALA A 20 8.51 23.07 -10.30
CA ALA A 20 7.65 22.95 -11.46
C ALA A 20 7.83 21.61 -12.17
N THR A 21 9.08 21.14 -12.25
CA THR A 21 9.45 19.82 -12.80
C THR A 21 8.91 18.69 -11.93
N VAL A 22 9.05 18.80 -10.59
CA VAL A 22 8.45 17.83 -9.65
C VAL A 22 6.95 17.69 -9.90
N ARG A 23 6.22 18.81 -9.98
CA ARG A 23 4.79 18.81 -10.29
C ARG A 23 4.49 18.18 -11.65
N GLY A 24 5.30 18.48 -12.66
CA GLY A 24 5.18 17.92 -14.00
C GLY A 24 5.28 16.40 -14.01
N VAL A 25 6.32 15.85 -13.36
CA VAL A 25 6.54 14.40 -13.25
C VAL A 25 5.37 13.71 -12.53
N LEU A 26 4.91 14.26 -11.40
CA LEU A 26 3.77 13.70 -10.67
C LEU A 26 2.51 13.68 -11.54
N LYS A 27 2.23 14.75 -12.28
CA LYS A 27 1.07 14.82 -13.17
C LYS A 27 1.17 13.83 -14.33
N GLU A 28 2.32 13.80 -15.00
CA GLU A 28 2.57 12.88 -16.12
C GLU A 28 2.49 11.41 -15.67
N SER A 29 2.88 11.12 -14.43
CA SER A 29 2.77 9.76 -13.88
C SER A 29 1.34 9.22 -13.85
N LEU A 30 0.36 10.07 -13.52
CA LEU A 30 -1.06 9.68 -13.51
C LEU A 30 -1.59 9.46 -14.93
N ASP A 31 -1.20 10.32 -15.88
CA ASP A 31 -1.59 10.19 -17.28
C ASP A 31 -1.01 8.91 -17.91
N LEU A 32 0.28 8.64 -17.69
CA LEU A 32 0.94 7.42 -18.18
C LEU A 32 0.37 6.16 -17.54
N LEU A 33 0.07 6.20 -16.23
CA LEU A 33 -0.58 5.07 -15.54
C LEU A 33 -1.92 4.72 -16.18
N GLY A 34 -2.77 5.73 -16.44
CA GLY A 34 -4.07 5.55 -17.08
C GLY A 34 -3.93 4.92 -18.47
N ASN A 35 -2.98 5.39 -19.27
CA ASN A 35 -2.70 4.83 -20.59
C ASN A 35 -2.21 3.37 -20.51
N ALA A 36 -1.26 3.08 -19.61
CA ALA A 36 -0.73 1.73 -19.43
C ALA A 36 -1.82 0.73 -19.01
N LEU A 37 -2.68 1.11 -18.07
CA LEU A 37 -3.82 0.28 -17.64
C LEU A 37 -4.83 0.06 -18.79
N ASN A 38 -5.11 1.08 -19.61
CA ASN A 38 -5.95 0.95 -20.81
C ASN A 38 -5.35 -0.01 -21.85
N HIS A 39 -4.03 -0.11 -21.90
CA HIS A 39 -3.31 -1.06 -22.76
C HIS A 39 -3.14 -2.46 -22.14
N GLY A 40 -3.62 -2.67 -20.92
CA GLY A 40 -3.63 -3.98 -20.27
C GLY A 40 -2.30 -4.37 -19.62
N GLU A 41 -1.43 -3.41 -19.30
CA GLU A 41 -0.25 -3.66 -18.47
C GLU A 41 -0.64 -4.15 -17.06
N ASP A 42 0.26 -4.91 -16.42
CA ASP A 42 -0.03 -5.55 -15.13
C ASP A 42 -0.21 -4.49 -14.02
N PRO A 43 -1.38 -4.42 -13.36
CA PRO A 43 -1.62 -3.51 -12.25
C PRO A 43 -0.62 -3.62 -11.10
N ALA A 44 -0.04 -4.81 -10.85
CA ALA A 44 0.96 -4.99 -9.81
C ALA A 44 2.32 -4.39 -10.18
N GLU A 45 2.78 -4.57 -11.43
CA GLU A 45 3.98 -3.90 -11.94
C GLU A 45 3.79 -2.38 -11.92
N LEU A 46 2.61 -1.89 -12.32
CA LEU A 46 2.30 -0.47 -12.36
C LEU A 46 2.16 0.19 -10.98
N ALA A 47 1.64 -0.52 -9.98
CA ALA A 47 1.60 0.00 -8.60
C ALA A 47 3.02 0.16 -8.03
N GLY A 48 3.90 -0.79 -8.31
CA GLY A 48 5.33 -0.69 -7.97
C GLY A 48 6.00 0.49 -8.68
N TRP A 49 5.76 0.64 -9.99
CA TRP A 49 6.27 1.76 -10.77
C TRP A 49 5.80 3.12 -10.24
N LEU A 50 4.50 3.29 -9.98
CA LEU A 50 3.97 4.55 -9.46
C LEU A 50 4.57 4.89 -8.09
N SER A 51 4.69 3.90 -7.21
CA SER A 51 5.31 4.06 -5.90
C SER A 51 6.78 4.52 -6.02
N GLN A 52 7.52 3.96 -6.98
CA GLN A 52 8.89 4.33 -7.26
C GLN A 52 8.98 5.78 -7.79
N VAL A 53 8.16 6.16 -8.76
CA VAL A 53 8.14 7.52 -9.33
C VAL A 53 7.82 8.56 -8.25
N ILE A 54 6.81 8.32 -7.40
CA ILE A 54 6.46 9.22 -6.29
C ILE A 54 7.63 9.32 -5.30
N THR A 55 8.24 8.18 -4.97
CA THR A 55 9.40 8.16 -4.06
C THR A 55 10.55 8.97 -4.64
N ASP A 56 10.95 8.71 -5.88
CA ASP A 56 12.11 9.34 -6.50
C ASP A 56 11.93 10.85 -6.70
N VAL A 57 10.76 11.27 -7.18
CA VAL A 57 10.50 12.69 -7.42
C VAL A 57 10.44 13.49 -6.11
N LEU A 58 9.95 12.89 -5.02
CA LEU A 58 9.92 13.55 -3.71
C LEU A 58 11.29 13.57 -3.02
N HIS A 59 12.24 12.72 -3.44
CA HIS A 59 13.64 12.80 -3.02
C HIS A 59 14.52 13.63 -3.96
N SER A 60 13.95 14.17 -5.05
CA SER A 60 14.70 14.96 -6.02
C SER A 60 15.12 16.33 -5.45
N PRO A 61 16.18 16.95 -6.01
CA PRO A 61 16.61 18.30 -5.62
C PRO A 61 15.52 19.37 -5.71
N GLY A 62 14.54 19.20 -6.61
CA GLY A 62 13.50 20.19 -6.87
C GLY A 62 12.48 20.39 -5.74
N LEU A 63 12.39 19.45 -4.78
CA LEU A 63 11.49 19.59 -3.63
C LEU A 63 12.12 20.40 -2.49
N ASP A 64 13.44 20.26 -2.32
CA ASP A 64 14.22 20.81 -1.19
C ASP A 64 13.65 20.40 0.17
N ALA A 65 13.37 19.11 0.35
CA ALA A 65 12.88 18.54 1.61
C ALA A 65 13.41 17.12 1.82
N HIS A 66 13.59 16.73 3.07
CA HIS A 66 13.93 15.36 3.45
C HIS A 66 12.68 14.65 3.97
N VAL A 67 12.17 13.71 3.18
CA VAL A 67 11.00 12.91 3.54
C VAL A 67 11.33 11.43 3.50
N VAL A 68 10.64 10.64 4.30
CA VAL A 68 10.67 9.18 4.25
C VAL A 68 9.27 8.69 3.96
N LEU A 69 9.07 8.11 2.79
CA LEU A 69 7.77 7.60 2.34
C LEU A 69 7.37 6.38 3.17
N THR A 70 6.08 6.27 3.47
CA THR A 70 5.46 5.18 4.23
C THR A 70 4.07 4.88 3.67
N GLY A 71 3.35 3.94 4.28
CA GLY A 71 2.03 3.54 3.82
C GLY A 71 2.09 2.95 2.41
N PRO A 72 1.06 3.15 1.57
CA PRO A 72 0.98 2.55 0.23
C PRO A 72 2.18 2.81 -0.68
N VAL A 73 2.71 4.03 -0.67
CA VAL A 73 3.90 4.39 -1.46
C VAL A 73 5.14 3.67 -0.93
N GLY A 74 5.39 3.71 0.38
CA GLY A 74 6.53 3.00 0.98
C GLY A 74 6.49 1.48 0.72
N ARG A 75 5.29 0.90 0.71
CA ARG A 75 5.07 -0.54 0.44
C ARG A 75 5.13 -0.93 -1.03
N GLY A 76 5.31 0.00 -1.96
CA GLY A 76 5.35 -0.33 -3.39
C GLY A 76 4.00 -0.79 -3.95
N ASP A 77 2.88 -0.47 -3.29
CA ASP A 77 1.54 -0.86 -3.70
C ASP A 77 0.59 0.34 -3.88
N ALA A 78 1.15 1.50 -4.20
CA ALA A 78 0.40 2.73 -4.43
C ALA A 78 -0.56 2.60 -5.62
N LEU A 79 -1.76 3.10 -5.41
CA LEU A 79 -2.75 3.39 -6.45
C LEU A 79 -2.99 4.90 -6.47
N PRO A 80 -3.54 5.48 -7.57
CA PRO A 80 -3.86 6.91 -7.64
C PRO A 80 -4.72 7.42 -6.49
N THR A 81 -5.59 6.56 -5.98
CA THR A 81 -6.52 6.87 -4.88
C THR A 81 -5.94 6.54 -3.51
N SER A 82 -4.71 6.03 -3.45
CA SER A 82 -4.04 5.72 -2.18
C SER A 82 -3.48 6.99 -1.57
N PRO A 83 -3.54 7.13 -0.24
CA PRO A 83 -2.85 8.23 0.42
C PRO A 83 -1.34 8.09 0.26
N VAL A 84 -0.71 9.19 -0.15
CA VAL A 84 0.73 9.39 -0.08
C VAL A 84 1.05 9.84 1.35
N ARG A 85 1.79 9.01 2.08
CA ARG A 85 2.14 9.24 3.49
C ARG A 85 3.65 9.36 3.63
N TRP A 86 4.11 10.27 4.47
CA TRP A 86 5.54 10.48 4.70
C TRP A 86 5.84 11.00 6.11
N LEU A 87 7.06 10.70 6.57
CA LEU A 87 7.70 11.31 7.73
C LEU A 87 8.59 12.45 7.21
N ALA A 88 8.34 13.70 7.59
CA ALA A 88 9.25 14.80 7.30
C ALA A 88 10.38 14.84 8.33
N VAL A 89 11.62 14.81 7.86
CA VAL A 89 12.83 14.88 8.69
C VAL A 89 13.37 16.30 8.63
N VAL A 90 13.26 17.03 9.74
CA VAL A 90 13.61 18.46 9.81
C VAL A 90 14.71 18.70 10.85
N ASP A 91 15.69 19.55 10.57
CA ASP A 91 16.77 19.81 11.54
C ASP A 91 16.38 20.86 12.60
N SER A 92 15.56 21.83 12.21
CA SER A 92 14.90 22.84 13.06
C SER A 92 14.08 23.85 12.22
N GLN A 93 14.03 23.66 10.90
CA GLN A 93 13.41 24.55 9.93
C GLN A 93 11.94 24.18 9.66
N GLU A 94 11.28 25.13 9.00
CA GLU A 94 9.90 25.13 8.50
C GLU A 94 9.39 23.74 8.11
N ASP A 95 8.19 23.40 8.60
CA ASP A 95 7.53 22.14 8.31
C ASP A 95 7.17 22.06 6.80
N PRO A 96 7.77 21.13 6.02
CA PRO A 96 7.49 21.03 4.59
C PRO A 96 6.13 20.40 4.29
N ASN A 97 5.41 19.87 5.30
CA ASN A 97 4.18 19.11 5.11
C ASN A 97 3.10 19.90 4.38
N GLU A 98 2.91 21.18 4.68
CA GLU A 98 1.89 22.01 4.01
C GLU A 98 2.20 22.17 2.51
N LYS A 99 3.45 22.49 2.18
CA LYS A 99 3.92 22.66 0.79
C LYS A 99 3.79 21.36 -0.01
N ILE A 100 4.21 20.24 0.57
CA ILE A 100 4.13 18.91 -0.07
C ILE A 100 2.67 18.48 -0.22
N SER A 101 1.84 18.69 0.80
CA SER A 101 0.41 18.35 0.75
C SER A 101 -0.32 19.14 -0.32
N ALA A 102 -0.03 20.44 -0.44
CA ALA A 102 -0.60 21.29 -1.47
C ALA A 102 -0.19 20.83 -2.88
N LEU A 103 1.09 20.49 -3.08
CA LEU A 103 1.59 19.95 -4.34
C LEU A 103 0.87 18.66 -4.75
N LEU A 104 0.81 17.68 -3.85
CA LEU A 104 0.20 16.38 -4.12
C LEU A 104 -1.30 16.53 -4.41
N THR A 105 -2.00 17.33 -3.62
CA THR A 105 -3.44 17.60 -3.79
C THR A 105 -3.73 18.34 -5.10
N GLU A 106 -2.89 19.32 -5.49
CA GLU A 106 -3.01 20.04 -6.76
C GLU A 106 -2.92 19.09 -7.97
N VAL A 107 -2.05 18.07 -7.88
CA VAL A 107 -1.87 17.09 -8.96
C VAL A 107 -3.00 16.06 -8.99
N GLY A 108 -3.68 15.81 -7.86
CA GLY A 108 -4.77 14.85 -7.74
C GLY A 108 -4.46 13.63 -6.87
N PHE A 109 -3.36 13.64 -6.12
CA PHE A 109 -3.08 12.65 -5.09
C PHE A 109 -3.74 13.01 -3.76
N ILE A 110 -3.95 12.01 -2.91
CA ILE A 110 -4.37 12.22 -1.52
C ILE A 110 -3.11 12.36 -0.66
N ALA A 111 -2.94 13.50 0.00
CA ALA A 111 -1.80 13.76 0.87
C ALA A 111 -2.17 13.56 2.35
N GLU A 112 -1.41 12.70 3.03
CA GLU A 112 -1.59 12.40 4.46
C GLU A 112 -0.22 12.36 5.18
N PRO A 113 0.38 13.53 5.46
CA PRO A 113 1.64 13.58 6.23
C PRO A 113 1.46 12.92 7.60
N ILE A 114 2.46 12.17 8.05
CA ILE A 114 2.52 11.66 9.43
C ILE A 114 2.86 12.81 10.40
N GLY A 115 3.77 13.68 9.96
CA GLY A 115 4.22 14.84 10.72
C GLY A 115 5.64 15.24 10.35
N ALA A 116 6.15 16.25 11.04
CA ALA A 116 7.54 16.68 10.96
C ALA A 116 8.22 16.52 12.33
N ALA A 117 9.42 15.95 12.33
CA ALA A 117 10.25 15.85 13.51
C ALA A 117 11.73 15.74 13.09
N THR A 118 12.63 15.99 14.02
CA THR A 118 14.05 15.67 13.82
C THR A 118 14.24 14.17 13.66
N ARG A 119 15.38 13.79 13.07
CA ARG A 119 15.76 12.38 13.01
C ARG A 119 15.74 11.75 14.40
N GLU A 120 16.32 12.40 15.40
CA GLU A 120 16.38 11.89 16.78
C GLU A 120 15.00 11.64 17.38
N GLU A 121 14.06 12.56 17.19
CA GLU A 121 12.68 12.41 17.67
C GLU A 121 11.95 11.26 16.98
N TRP A 122 12.11 11.10 15.67
CA TRP A 122 11.57 9.93 14.96
C TRP A 122 12.18 8.63 15.48
N GLU A 123 13.49 8.59 15.76
CA GLU A 123 14.12 7.41 16.34
C GLU A 123 13.56 7.10 17.74
N GLN A 124 13.29 8.13 18.55
CA GLN A 124 12.74 7.97 19.90
C GLN A 124 11.32 7.40 19.85
N ARG A 125 10.45 7.92 18.97
CA ARG A 125 9.07 7.40 18.78
C ARG A 125 9.07 5.96 18.28
N ALA A 126 9.96 5.64 17.34
CA ALA A 126 10.15 4.27 16.86
C ALA A 126 10.54 3.30 17.99
N ARG A 127 11.51 3.68 18.83
CA ARG A 127 11.93 2.87 19.98
C ARG A 127 10.88 2.80 21.10
N ALA A 128 9.97 3.77 21.17
CA ALA A 128 8.84 3.76 22.09
C ALA A 128 7.69 2.85 21.62
N GLY A 129 7.73 2.37 20.38
CA GLY A 129 6.69 1.51 19.80
C GLY A 129 5.43 2.26 19.36
N GLU A 130 5.53 3.56 19.06
CA GLU A 130 4.43 4.36 18.52
C GLU A 130 4.18 4.00 17.04
N ASP A 131 2.97 3.58 16.66
CA ASP A 131 2.58 3.29 15.26
C ASP A 131 3.64 2.48 14.47
N PRO A 132 4.07 1.29 14.95
CA PRO A 132 5.18 0.53 14.36
C PRO A 132 4.99 0.21 12.88
N GLU A 133 3.75 0.08 12.41
CA GLU A 133 3.43 -0.15 11.01
C GLU A 133 3.89 0.97 10.09
N VAL A 134 3.92 2.22 10.58
CA VAL A 134 4.40 3.39 9.83
C VAL A 134 5.91 3.25 9.57
N TYR A 135 6.68 2.83 10.58
CA TYR A 135 8.12 2.65 10.42
C TYR A 135 8.47 1.42 9.61
N LEU A 136 7.76 0.31 9.80
CA LEU A 136 7.95 -0.89 8.99
C LEU A 136 7.66 -0.61 7.51
N ASP A 137 6.59 0.11 7.18
CA ASP A 137 6.24 0.49 5.80
C ASP A 137 7.24 1.46 5.17
N ALA A 138 8.00 2.20 5.98
CA ALA A 138 9.09 3.02 5.50
C ALA A 138 10.34 2.21 5.11
N GLY A 139 10.64 1.10 5.79
CA GLY A 139 11.75 0.19 5.48
C GLY A 139 13.16 0.80 5.52
N THR A 140 13.32 2.04 6.00
CA THR A 140 14.61 2.73 6.10
C THR A 140 15.24 2.51 7.48
N TRP A 141 16.07 3.45 7.94
CA TRP A 141 16.72 3.40 9.23
C TRP A 141 15.72 3.33 10.41
N VAL A 142 14.51 3.88 10.27
CA VAL A 142 13.46 3.80 11.30
C VAL A 142 12.94 2.39 11.51
N ALA A 143 12.81 1.59 10.43
CA ALA A 143 12.29 0.23 10.51
C ALA A 143 13.20 -0.68 11.33
N ALA A 144 14.52 -0.48 11.22
CA ALA A 144 15.53 -1.29 11.89
C ALA A 144 15.56 -1.11 13.43
N ILE A 145 14.99 -0.03 13.94
CA ILE A 145 15.02 0.34 15.36
C ILE A 145 13.63 0.41 15.99
N ALA A 146 12.58 0.20 15.19
CA ALA A 146 11.21 0.25 15.67
C ALA A 146 10.98 -0.90 16.66
N GLU A 147 10.44 -0.55 17.83
CA GLU A 147 9.94 -1.54 18.79
C GLU A 147 8.59 -2.04 18.30
N VAL A 148 8.44 -3.36 18.15
CA VAL A 148 7.25 -3.98 17.58
C VAL A 148 6.73 -5.06 18.53
N ASP A 149 5.47 -4.94 18.94
CA ASP A 149 4.77 -6.04 19.61
C ASP A 149 4.18 -6.98 18.55
N ASP A 150 4.87 -8.10 18.31
CA ASP A 150 4.45 -9.16 17.39
C ASP A 150 3.00 -9.62 17.59
N LYS A 151 2.54 -9.69 18.85
CA LYS A 151 1.19 -10.14 19.17
C LYS A 151 0.16 -9.08 18.82
N ALA A 152 0.45 -7.82 19.13
CA ALA A 152 -0.42 -6.72 18.74
C ALA A 152 -0.52 -6.62 17.21
N LEU A 153 0.60 -6.78 16.50
CA LEU A 153 0.64 -6.73 15.04
C LEU A 153 -0.14 -7.90 14.40
N LEU A 154 -0.04 -9.11 14.96
CA LEU A 154 -0.87 -10.24 14.53
C LEU A 154 -2.36 -10.00 14.82
N GLN A 155 -2.70 -9.53 16.03
CA GLN A 155 -4.09 -9.25 16.40
C GLN A 155 -4.72 -8.22 15.47
N ASP A 156 -4.01 -7.15 15.15
CA ASP A 156 -4.46 -6.14 14.18
C ASP A 156 -4.72 -6.75 12.79
N ALA A 157 -3.84 -7.64 12.31
CA ALA A 157 -4.05 -8.36 11.06
C ALA A 157 -5.30 -9.25 11.11
N LEU A 158 -5.47 -10.02 12.18
CA LEU A 158 -6.63 -10.92 12.35
C LEU A 158 -7.95 -10.15 12.51
N SER A 159 -7.95 -9.00 13.20
CA SER A 159 -9.12 -8.14 13.36
C SER A 159 -9.55 -7.47 12.06
N SER A 160 -8.66 -7.39 11.06
CA SER A 160 -8.98 -6.86 9.72
C SER A 160 -9.57 -7.90 8.77
N ARG A 161 -9.96 -9.09 9.25
CA ARG A 161 -10.53 -10.15 8.42
C ARG A 161 -11.69 -9.62 7.54
N PRO A 162 -11.74 -9.98 6.24
CA PRO A 162 -12.86 -9.63 5.39
C PRO A 162 -14.19 -10.09 6.02
N PRO A 163 -15.28 -9.32 5.88
CA PRO A 163 -16.59 -9.77 6.34
C PRO A 163 -16.96 -11.09 5.65
N ALA A 164 -17.62 -11.97 6.38
CA ALA A 164 -18.18 -13.18 5.78
C ALA A 164 -19.15 -12.75 4.66
N VAL A 165 -19.04 -13.38 3.49
CA VAL A 165 -19.98 -13.13 2.40
C VAL A 165 -21.36 -13.57 2.87
N GLU A 166 -22.23 -12.61 3.14
CA GLU A 166 -23.62 -12.88 3.49
C GLU A 166 -24.32 -13.49 2.27
N THR A 167 -25.02 -14.60 2.48
CA THR A 167 -25.80 -15.25 1.43
C THR A 167 -27.29 -15.06 1.70
N TYR A 168 -28.03 -14.55 0.71
CA TYR A 168 -29.48 -14.50 0.69
C TYR A 168 -30.00 -15.40 -0.45
N GLU A 169 -30.85 -16.38 -0.13
CA GLU A 169 -31.37 -17.38 -1.09
C GLU A 169 -30.28 -18.12 -1.91
N GLY A 170 -29.09 -18.34 -1.31
CA GLY A 170 -27.97 -19.00 -1.98
C GLY A 170 -27.17 -18.10 -2.94
N LEU A 171 -27.49 -16.80 -3.00
CA LEU A 171 -26.77 -15.77 -3.73
C LEU A 171 -26.10 -14.79 -2.76
N PRO A 172 -24.98 -14.12 -3.13
CA PRO A 172 -24.41 -13.04 -2.31
C PRO A 172 -25.45 -11.92 -2.05
N SER A 173 -25.52 -11.46 -0.81
CA SER A 173 -26.44 -10.39 -0.36
C SER A 173 -26.39 -9.18 -1.28
N LEU A 174 -27.56 -8.59 -1.55
CA LEU A 174 -27.72 -7.44 -2.44
C LEU A 174 -27.13 -6.16 -1.85
N ASP A 175 -27.15 -6.05 -0.52
CA ASP A 175 -26.81 -4.83 0.22
C ASP A 175 -25.36 -4.83 0.75
N MET A 176 -24.60 -5.89 0.49
CA MET A 176 -23.22 -5.99 0.96
C MET A 176 -22.33 -4.96 0.24
N VAL A 177 -21.91 -3.94 0.99
CA VAL A 177 -20.92 -2.96 0.53
C VAL A 177 -19.59 -3.67 0.32
N VAL A 178 -19.03 -3.52 -0.89
CA VAL A 178 -17.74 -4.07 -1.27
C VAL A 178 -16.70 -2.97 -1.21
N ASN A 179 -15.78 -3.08 -0.25
CA ASN A 179 -14.62 -2.21 -0.18
C ASN A 179 -13.34 -3.01 -0.40
N ILE A 180 -12.80 -2.97 -1.62
CA ILE A 180 -11.61 -3.75 -1.98
C ILE A 180 -10.39 -3.36 -1.12
N ARG A 181 -10.26 -2.08 -0.75
CA ARG A 181 -9.14 -1.62 0.08
C ARG A 181 -9.25 -2.20 1.48
N GLU A 182 -10.37 -1.97 2.15
CA GLU A 182 -10.62 -2.40 3.53
C GLU A 182 -10.73 -3.92 3.65
N ASN A 183 -11.29 -4.59 2.65
CA ASN A 183 -11.59 -6.02 2.75
C ASN A 183 -10.50 -6.91 2.15
N LEU A 184 -9.67 -6.43 1.20
CA LEU A 184 -8.64 -7.26 0.57
C LEU A 184 -7.22 -6.70 0.73
N MET A 185 -7.00 -5.42 0.41
CA MET A 185 -5.64 -4.86 0.42
C MET A 185 -5.09 -4.71 1.84
N ILE A 186 -5.78 -3.96 2.70
CA ILE A 186 -5.32 -3.68 4.07
C ILE A 186 -5.06 -4.96 4.87
N PRO A 187 -5.95 -5.97 4.86
CA PRO A 187 -5.71 -7.17 5.65
C PRO A 187 -4.54 -8.00 5.10
N THR A 188 -4.39 -8.06 3.78
CA THR A 188 -3.25 -8.74 3.13
C THR A 188 -1.93 -8.07 3.48
N VAL A 189 -1.89 -6.74 3.48
CA VAL A 189 -0.72 -5.95 3.89
C VAL A 189 -0.39 -6.20 5.37
N LYS A 190 -1.40 -6.17 6.26
CA LYS A 190 -1.20 -6.37 7.70
C LYS A 190 -0.60 -7.75 8.01
N ILE A 191 -1.15 -8.81 7.41
CA ILE A 191 -0.64 -10.16 7.64
C ILE A 191 0.75 -10.37 7.02
N ALA A 192 1.02 -9.79 5.84
CA ALA A 192 2.34 -9.83 5.22
C ALA A 192 3.38 -9.09 6.07
N ARG A 193 3.03 -7.92 6.62
CA ARG A 193 3.88 -7.13 7.52
C ARG A 193 4.24 -7.93 8.78
N TRP A 194 3.24 -8.49 9.45
CA TRP A 194 3.48 -9.34 10.62
C TRP A 194 4.40 -10.51 10.30
N ALA A 195 4.09 -11.27 9.24
CA ALA A 195 4.83 -12.48 8.93
C ALA A 195 6.28 -12.20 8.52
N ALA A 196 6.51 -11.16 7.72
CA ALA A 196 7.86 -10.74 7.33
C ALA A 196 8.66 -10.21 8.52
N HIS A 197 8.04 -9.41 9.39
CA HIS A 197 8.68 -8.92 10.61
C HIS A 197 9.08 -10.08 11.54
N LYS A 198 8.17 -11.03 11.77
CA LYS A 198 8.44 -12.26 12.54
C LYS A 198 9.55 -13.12 11.91
N ALA A 199 9.72 -13.06 10.59
CA ALA A 199 10.83 -13.69 9.88
C ALA A 199 12.15 -12.89 9.93
N GLY A 200 12.17 -11.71 10.57
CA GLY A 200 13.32 -10.82 10.70
C GLY A 200 13.59 -9.94 9.48
N SER A 201 12.63 -9.82 8.55
CA SER A 201 12.76 -8.95 7.38
C SER A 201 12.45 -7.50 7.71
N LEU A 202 13.24 -6.60 7.11
CA LEU A 202 13.02 -5.14 7.12
C LEU A 202 12.47 -4.64 5.77
N ALA A 203 12.09 -5.53 4.86
CA ALA A 203 11.60 -5.14 3.56
C ALA A 203 10.32 -4.29 3.67
N PRO A 204 10.26 -3.10 3.05
CA PRO A 204 9.06 -2.28 3.10
C PRO A 204 7.98 -2.80 2.16
N THR A 205 8.35 -3.39 1.03
CA THR A 205 7.39 -3.69 -0.03
C THR A 205 6.52 -4.90 0.28
N THR A 206 5.23 -4.81 0.00
CA THR A 206 4.28 -5.92 0.25
C THR A 206 4.70 -7.19 -0.51
N ALA A 207 5.15 -7.03 -1.76
CA ALA A 207 5.63 -8.15 -2.57
C ALA A 207 6.84 -8.86 -1.93
N GLN A 208 7.85 -8.10 -1.46
CA GLN A 208 9.02 -8.70 -0.82
C GLN A 208 8.68 -9.31 0.54
N ARG A 209 7.81 -8.66 1.32
CA ARG A 209 7.32 -9.21 2.60
C ARG A 209 6.64 -10.57 2.43
N LEU A 210 5.85 -10.75 1.37
CA LEU A 210 5.24 -12.05 1.07
C LEU A 210 6.29 -13.12 0.74
N VAL A 211 7.36 -12.76 0.03
CA VAL A 211 8.49 -13.67 -0.23
C VAL A 211 9.22 -14.03 1.07
N ASP A 212 9.52 -13.03 1.90
CA ASP A 212 10.30 -13.18 3.13
C ASP A 212 9.50 -13.85 4.25
N ALA A 213 8.16 -13.82 4.18
CA ALA A 213 7.27 -14.49 5.12
C ALA A 213 7.35 -16.03 5.06
N ARG A 214 7.99 -16.61 4.03
CA ARG A 214 8.16 -18.05 3.91
C ARG A 214 8.92 -18.60 5.11
N GLY A 215 8.32 -19.60 5.78
CA GLY A 215 8.85 -20.19 7.02
C GLY A 215 8.08 -19.73 8.27
N VAL A 216 7.48 -18.54 8.23
CA VAL A 216 6.42 -18.12 9.17
C VAL A 216 5.05 -18.49 8.62
N LEU A 217 4.83 -18.23 7.34
CA LEU A 217 3.70 -18.70 6.55
C LEU A 217 4.08 -19.93 5.73
N THR A 218 3.10 -20.77 5.43
CA THR A 218 3.28 -21.88 4.49
C THR A 218 3.39 -21.35 3.05
N ASN A 219 3.94 -22.17 2.13
CA ASN A 219 4.01 -21.77 0.73
C ASN A 219 2.62 -21.51 0.13
N ASP A 220 1.63 -22.34 0.47
CA ASP A 220 0.25 -22.17 0.01
C ASP A 220 -0.37 -20.87 0.56
N GLU A 221 -0.09 -20.51 1.82
CA GLU A 221 -0.54 -19.25 2.42
C GLU A 221 0.08 -18.03 1.70
N VAL A 222 1.37 -18.08 1.39
CA VAL A 222 2.07 -17.01 0.66
C VAL A 222 1.53 -16.86 -0.76
N ASP A 223 1.35 -17.97 -1.48
CA ASP A 223 0.86 -17.96 -2.85
C ASP A 223 -0.60 -17.45 -2.90
N ALA A 224 -1.42 -17.86 -1.92
CA ALA A 224 -2.77 -17.37 -1.73
C ALA A 224 -2.82 -15.85 -1.47
N LEU A 225 -2.00 -15.33 -0.56
CA LEU A 225 -1.94 -13.90 -0.27
C LEU A 225 -1.42 -13.10 -1.46
N THR A 226 -0.46 -13.63 -2.21
CA THR A 226 0.05 -13.01 -3.44
C THR A 226 -1.07 -12.89 -4.48
N GLN A 227 -1.89 -13.94 -4.63
CA GLN A 227 -3.06 -13.92 -5.50
C GLN A 227 -4.12 -12.90 -5.03
N VAL A 228 -4.36 -12.79 -3.73
CA VAL A 228 -5.30 -11.81 -3.17
C VAL A 228 -4.81 -10.39 -3.45
N TRP A 229 -3.54 -10.10 -3.17
CA TRP A 229 -2.93 -8.78 -3.37
C TRP A 229 -2.99 -8.32 -4.83
N THR A 230 -2.53 -9.17 -5.76
CA THR A 230 -2.58 -8.89 -7.20
C THR A 230 -4.02 -8.70 -7.71
N SER A 231 -4.96 -9.52 -7.24
CA SER A 231 -6.38 -9.38 -7.59
C SER A 231 -6.97 -8.07 -7.07
N ALA A 232 -6.62 -7.67 -5.85
CA ALA A 232 -7.10 -6.43 -5.23
C ALA A 232 -6.59 -5.19 -5.97
N LEU A 233 -5.31 -5.18 -6.37
CA LEU A 233 -4.74 -4.14 -7.23
C LEU A 233 -5.46 -4.08 -8.58
N SER A 234 -5.69 -5.22 -9.23
CA SER A 234 -6.42 -5.26 -10.51
C SER A 234 -7.84 -4.71 -10.39
N LEU A 235 -8.57 -5.08 -9.33
CA LEU A 235 -9.93 -4.61 -9.08
C LEU A 235 -9.95 -3.09 -8.84
N GLN A 236 -9.03 -2.56 -8.02
CA GLN A 236 -9.00 -1.11 -7.76
C GLN A 236 -8.54 -0.28 -8.95
N SER A 237 -7.54 -0.75 -9.71
CA SER A 237 -7.11 -0.05 -10.91
C SER A 237 -8.24 0.06 -11.94
N LYS A 238 -9.07 -0.98 -12.09
CA LYS A 238 -10.27 -0.92 -12.93
C LYS A 238 -11.29 0.10 -12.43
N ARG A 239 -11.59 0.11 -11.12
CA ARG A 239 -12.50 1.10 -10.55
C ARG A 239 -12.02 2.54 -10.71
N TRP A 240 -10.71 2.75 -10.63
CA TRP A 240 -10.12 4.04 -10.89
C TRP A 240 -10.31 4.46 -12.36
N MET A 241 -10.01 3.58 -13.31
CA MET A 241 -10.25 3.82 -14.75
C MET A 241 -11.72 4.06 -15.08
N ASP A 242 -12.63 3.35 -14.42
CA ASP A 242 -14.08 3.51 -14.60
C ASP A 242 -14.63 4.77 -13.89
N HIS A 243 -13.78 5.55 -13.21
CA HIS A 243 -14.14 6.75 -12.44
C HIS A 243 -15.21 6.52 -11.35
N ILE A 244 -15.24 5.31 -10.78
CA ILE A 244 -16.20 4.91 -9.72
C ILE A 244 -15.51 4.64 -8.38
N HIS A 245 -14.25 5.02 -8.23
CA HIS A 245 -13.43 4.71 -7.05
C HIS A 245 -13.95 5.35 -5.75
N ASP A 246 -14.61 6.51 -5.83
CA ASP A 246 -15.17 7.23 -4.67
C ASP A 246 -16.62 6.82 -4.34
N GLN A 247 -17.25 5.99 -5.16
CA GLN A 247 -18.63 5.55 -4.95
C GLN A 247 -18.66 4.33 -4.03
N GLU A 248 -19.47 4.39 -2.97
CA GLU A 248 -19.87 3.17 -2.27
C GLU A 248 -20.49 2.22 -3.28
N THR A 249 -19.95 1.01 -3.37
CA THR A 249 -20.37 0.03 -4.35
C THR A 249 -20.83 -1.21 -3.62
N THR A 250 -22.06 -1.61 -3.87
CA THR A 250 -22.59 -2.90 -3.48
C THR A 250 -22.02 -3.99 -4.39
N ALA A 251 -22.02 -5.24 -3.94
CA ALA A 251 -21.52 -6.37 -4.72
C ALA A 251 -22.19 -6.49 -6.12
N TRP A 252 -23.41 -5.98 -6.29
CA TRP A 252 -24.18 -6.10 -7.52
C TRP A 252 -23.92 -5.03 -8.56
N GLU A 253 -23.41 -3.88 -8.13
CA GLU A 253 -22.94 -2.80 -9.01
C GLU A 253 -21.57 -3.13 -9.63
N LEU A 254 -20.85 -4.12 -9.07
CA LEU A 254 -19.67 -4.68 -9.72
C LEU A 254 -20.05 -5.55 -10.93
N PRO A 255 -19.32 -5.43 -12.06
CA PRO A 255 -19.41 -6.40 -13.15
C PRO A 255 -19.25 -7.83 -12.65
N ALA A 256 -19.98 -8.78 -13.25
CA ALA A 256 -20.05 -10.16 -12.76
C ALA A 256 -18.67 -10.82 -12.52
N LEU A 257 -17.71 -10.57 -13.42
CA LEU A 257 -16.35 -11.06 -13.29
C LEU A 257 -15.61 -10.43 -12.09
N GLN A 258 -15.78 -9.13 -11.86
CA GLN A 258 -15.18 -8.42 -10.73
C GLN A 258 -15.78 -8.90 -9.40
N ARG A 259 -17.10 -9.08 -9.33
CA ARG A 259 -17.79 -9.66 -8.16
C ARG A 259 -17.27 -11.06 -7.83
N ALA A 260 -17.14 -11.93 -8.85
CA ALA A 260 -16.61 -13.28 -8.66
C ALA A 260 -15.16 -13.27 -8.16
N THR A 261 -14.33 -12.39 -8.72
CA THR A 261 -12.92 -12.21 -8.30
C THR A 261 -12.86 -11.75 -6.84
N PHE A 262 -13.61 -10.72 -6.46
CA PHE A 262 -13.68 -10.22 -5.09
C PHE A 262 -14.10 -11.33 -4.11
N GLY A 263 -15.18 -12.04 -4.39
CA GLY A 263 -15.67 -13.11 -3.52
C GLY A 263 -14.73 -14.33 -3.43
N ALA A 264 -13.96 -14.62 -4.47
CA ALA A 264 -12.90 -15.63 -4.40
C ALA A 264 -11.73 -15.15 -3.52
N SER A 265 -11.24 -13.93 -3.72
CA SER A 265 -10.15 -13.36 -2.94
C SER A 265 -10.50 -13.20 -1.46
N ALA A 266 -11.71 -12.75 -1.13
CA ALA A 266 -12.15 -12.60 0.25
C ALA A 266 -12.20 -13.93 1.02
N ARG A 267 -12.66 -15.01 0.36
CA ARG A 267 -12.66 -16.35 0.93
C ARG A 267 -11.25 -16.87 1.13
N LEU A 268 -10.40 -16.73 0.11
CA LEU A 268 -9.00 -17.17 0.15
C LEU A 268 -8.22 -16.47 1.28
N LEU A 269 -8.37 -15.15 1.41
CA LEU A 269 -7.79 -14.37 2.50
C LEU A 269 -8.32 -14.81 3.88
N SER A 270 -9.63 -15.03 4.00
CA SER A 270 -10.24 -15.49 5.27
C SER A 270 -9.73 -16.87 5.68
N GLU A 271 -9.52 -17.78 4.72
CA GLU A 271 -8.94 -19.11 4.96
C GLU A 271 -7.51 -19.02 5.46
N VAL A 272 -6.67 -18.17 4.86
CA VAL A 272 -5.30 -17.91 5.33
C VAL A 272 -5.32 -17.34 6.74
N LEU A 273 -6.09 -16.28 7.00
CA LEU A 273 -6.16 -15.66 8.32
C LEU A 273 -6.64 -16.65 9.39
N ARG A 274 -7.59 -17.53 9.08
CA ARG A 274 -8.06 -18.59 9.99
C ARG A 274 -6.98 -19.65 10.23
N SER A 275 -6.23 -20.04 9.20
CA SER A 275 -5.11 -20.99 9.31
C SER A 275 -4.01 -20.45 10.22
N VAL A 276 -3.63 -19.18 10.02
CA VAL A 276 -2.66 -18.48 10.88
C VAL A 276 -3.18 -18.37 12.32
N GLU A 277 -4.43 -17.94 12.51
CA GLU A 277 -5.04 -17.82 13.84
C GLU A 277 -4.98 -19.14 14.62
N ALA A 278 -5.39 -20.25 14.00
CA ALA A 278 -5.34 -21.56 14.63
C ALA A 278 -3.90 -21.94 15.02
N ARG A 279 -2.92 -21.70 14.15
CA ARG A 279 -1.51 -22.03 14.41
C ARG A 279 -0.90 -21.17 15.52
N GLU A 280 -1.20 -19.88 15.56
CA GLU A 280 -0.55 -18.93 16.46
C GLU A 280 -1.25 -18.84 17.84
N ILE A 281 -2.54 -19.17 17.92
CA ILE A 281 -3.30 -19.15 19.17
C ILE A 281 -3.26 -20.53 19.88
N ASP A 282 -3.32 -21.65 19.15
CA ASP A 282 -3.33 -22.99 19.76
C ASP A 282 -1.93 -23.49 20.19
N THR A 283 -0.86 -22.74 19.88
CA THR A 283 0.52 -23.07 20.33
C THR A 283 0.84 -22.49 21.72
N LYS A 284 -0.18 -22.23 22.55
CA LYS A 284 -0.06 -21.88 23.98
C LYS A 284 -0.57 -22.99 24.87
#